data_AF-A0A8T7JMS9-F1
#
_entry.id   AF-A0A8T7JMS9-F1
#
_cell.length_a   1.000
_cell.length_b   1.000
_cell.length_c   1.000
_cell.angle_alpha   90.00
_cell.angle_beta   90.00
_cell.angle_gamma   90.00
#
_symmetry.space_group_name_H-M   'P 1'
#
loop_
_entity.id
_entity.type
_entity.pdbx_description
1 polymer ?
#
loop_
_entity_poly.entity_id
_entity_poly.type
_entity_poly.pdbx_seq_one_letter_code
_entity_poly.pdbx_strand_id
1 'polypeptide(L)' 'LENTELYYSTVFAEYLDIRADLIPAEGIISGDRYSFIRSLYLQRRDYLINDGQVEDEFGDDFEDEFEDDF' A
#
# COMPACT_ATOMS: atom_id res chain seq x y z
N LEU A 1 -2.28 -35.27 0.10
CA LEU A 1 -2.10 -34.78 -1.28
C LEU A 1 -3.28 -33.88 -1.67
N GLU A 2 -4.51 -34.36 -1.63
CA GLU A 2 -5.73 -33.58 -1.94
C GLU A 2 -5.91 -32.29 -1.11
N ASN A 3 -5.60 -32.33 0.19
CA ASN A 3 -5.63 -31.14 1.06
C ASN A 3 -4.55 -30.10 0.72
N THR A 4 -3.40 -30.55 0.21
CA THR A 4 -2.29 -29.69 -0.17
C THR A 4 -2.58 -28.96 -1.48
N GLU A 5 -3.15 -29.66 -2.46
CA GLU A 5 -3.62 -29.06 -3.72
C GLU A 5 -4.74 -28.07 -3.48
N LEU A 6 -5.73 -28.42 -2.63
CA LEU A 6 -6.78 -27.49 -2.20
C LEU A 6 -6.20 -26.26 -1.52
N TYR A 7 -5.27 -26.43 -0.57
CA TYR A 7 -4.61 -25.33 0.11
C TYR A 7 -3.92 -24.37 -0.87
N TYR A 8 -3.11 -24.89 -1.79
CA TYR A 8 -2.45 -24.05 -2.78
C TYR A 8 -3.44 -23.38 -3.75
N SER A 9 -4.53 -24.06 -4.12
CA SER A 9 -5.56 -23.48 -4.98
C SER A 9 -6.29 -22.31 -4.30
N THR A 10 -6.60 -22.43 -3.01
CA THR A 10 -7.26 -21.37 -2.23
C THR A 10 -6.33 -20.18 -2.07
N VAL A 11 -5.07 -20.41 -1.67
CA VAL A 11 -4.06 -19.35 -1.54
C VAL A 11 -3.85 -18.65 -2.88
N PHE A 12 -3.75 -19.40 -3.97
CA PHE A 12 -3.61 -18.82 -5.31
C PHE A 12 -4.81 -17.96 -5.70
N ALA A 13 -6.03 -18.43 -5.43
CA ALA A 13 -7.25 -17.67 -5.70
C ALA A 13 -7.30 -16.37 -4.90
N GLU A 14 -6.93 -16.41 -3.61
CA GLU A 14 -6.85 -15.22 -2.75
C GLU A 14 -5.82 -14.20 -3.27
N TYR A 15 -4.64 -14.65 -3.69
CA TYR A 15 -3.65 -13.75 -4.29
C TYR A 15 -4.11 -13.14 -5.62
N LEU A 16 -4.84 -13.90 -6.44
CA LEU A 16 -5.41 -13.37 -7.67
C LEU A 16 -6.49 -12.32 -7.39
N ASP A 17 -7.34 -12.57 -6.41
CA ASP A 17 -8.41 -11.67 -5.97
C ASP A 17 -7.82 -10.33 -5.49
N ILE A 18 -6.84 -10.39 -4.56
CA ILE A 18 -6.12 -9.20 -4.08
C ILE A 18 -5.49 -8.42 -5.25
N ARG A 19 -4.92 -9.11 -6.25
CA ARG A 19 -4.36 -8.42 -7.41
C ARG A 19 -5.44 -7.76 -8.28
N ALA A 20 -6.58 -8.39 -8.47
CA ALA A 20 -7.67 -7.82 -9.25
C ALA A 20 -8.17 -6.50 -8.61
N ASP A 21 -8.27 -6.46 -7.28
CA ASP A 21 -8.65 -5.27 -6.52
C ASP A 21 -7.64 -4.13 -6.62
N LEU A 22 -6.36 -4.43 -6.88
CA LEU A 22 -5.31 -3.43 -7.04
C LEU A 22 -5.19 -2.86 -8.46
N ILE A 23 -5.79 -3.50 -9.47
CA ILE A 23 -5.75 -3.01 -10.87
C ILE A 23 -6.24 -1.56 -11.01
N PRO A 24 -7.35 -1.13 -10.38
CA PRO A 24 -7.79 0.26 -10.42
C PRO A 24 -6.80 1.23 -9.78
N ALA A 25 -6.11 0.80 -8.72
CA ALA A 25 -5.14 1.61 -8.00
C ALA A 25 -3.83 1.81 -8.79
N GLU A 26 -3.50 0.92 -9.73
CA GLU A 26 -2.33 1.07 -10.60
C GLU A 26 -2.35 2.37 -11.42
N GLY A 27 -3.54 2.90 -11.73
CA GLY A 27 -3.68 4.17 -12.45
C GLY A 27 -3.29 5.40 -11.64
N ILE A 28 -3.28 5.30 -10.31
CA ILE A 28 -2.91 6.38 -9.38
C ILE A 28 -1.38 6.39 -9.14
N ILE A 29 -0.70 5.27 -9.40
CA ILE A 29 0.75 5.15 -9.22
C ILE A 29 1.46 5.99 -10.28
N SER A 30 2.09 7.07 -9.84
CA SER A 30 2.92 7.94 -10.67
C SER A 30 4.42 7.67 -10.42
N GLY A 31 5.24 7.83 -11.46
CA GLY A 31 6.70 7.65 -11.36
C GLY A 31 7.17 6.18 -11.40
N ASP A 32 8.20 5.86 -10.62
CA ASP A 32 8.76 4.50 -10.54
C ASP A 32 7.90 3.60 -9.62
N ARG A 33 7.28 2.58 -10.24
CA ARG A 33 6.43 1.60 -9.55
C ARG A 33 7.15 0.90 -8.39
N TYR A 34 8.44 0.57 -8.55
CA TYR A 34 9.17 -0.14 -7.49
C TYR A 34 9.36 0.75 -6.26
N SER A 35 9.77 1.99 -6.47
CA SER A 35 9.94 2.97 -5.39
C SER A 35 8.62 3.26 -4.66
N PHE A 36 7.51 3.44 -5.40
CA PHE A 36 6.19 3.65 -4.79
C PHE A 36 5.76 2.48 -3.89
N ILE A 37 5.81 1.24 -4.42
CA ILE A 37 5.42 0.03 -3.67
C ILE A 37 6.30 -0.15 -2.43
N ARG A 38 7.61 0.13 -2.55
CA ARG A 38 8.55 0.05 -1.43
C ARG A 38 8.18 1.04 -0.33
N SER A 39 7.91 2.30 -0.66
CA SER A 39 7.55 3.33 0.32
C SER A 39 6.25 2.98 1.04
N LEU A 40 5.22 2.57 0.30
CA LEU A 40 3.94 2.15 0.88
C LEU A 40 4.10 0.93 1.81
N TYR A 41 4.94 -0.04 1.44
CA TYR A 41 5.23 -1.20 2.29
C TYR A 41 5.90 -0.80 3.60
N LEU A 42 6.88 0.11 3.56
CA LEU A 42 7.55 0.60 4.75
C LEU A 42 6.58 1.37 5.66
N GLN A 43 5.79 2.27 5.09
CA GLN A 43 4.75 3.01 5.83
C GLN A 43 3.75 2.07 6.50
N ARG A 44 3.24 1.05 5.79
CA ARG A 44 2.33 0.06 6.36
C ARG A 44 2.98 -0.73 7.49
N ARG A 45 4.25 -1.13 7.32
CA ARG A 45 4.97 -1.88 8.36
C ARG A 45 5.14 -1.02 9.61
N ASP A 46 5.52 0.23 9.44
CA ASP A 46 5.79 1.13 10.56
C ASP A 46 4.46 1.51 11.25
N TYR A 47 3.36 1.68 10.50
CA TYR A 47 1.99 1.77 11.05
C TYR A 47 1.64 0.57 11.93
N LEU A 48 1.92 -0.66 11.46
CA LEU A 48 1.62 -1.89 12.20
C LEU A 48 2.52 -2.07 13.45
N ILE A 49 3.76 -1.60 13.40
CA ILE A 49 4.69 -1.65 14.54
C ILE A 49 4.26 -0.65 15.63
N ASN A 50 3.81 0.53 15.23
CA ASN A 50 3.45 1.61 16.14
C ASN A 50 1.95 1.61 16.53
N ASP A 51 1.25 0.49 16.34
CA ASP A 51 -0.19 0.34 16.65
C ASP A 51 -1.07 1.46 16.05
N GLY A 52 -0.70 1.94 14.87
CA GLY A 52 -1.40 3.01 14.15
C GLY A 52 -1.01 4.44 14.53
N GLN A 53 -0.02 4.63 15.41
CA GLN A 53 0.62 5.93 15.60
C GLN A 53 1.59 6.18 14.43
N VAL A 54 1.18 7.01 13.49
CA VAL A 54 2.00 7.40 12.33
C VAL A 54 2.24 8.90 12.41
N GLU A 55 3.50 9.30 12.31
CA GLU A 55 3.89 10.69 12.09
C GLU A 55 3.47 11.05 10.66
N ASP A 56 2.62 12.07 10.51
CA ASP A 56 2.12 12.47 9.19
C ASP A 56 3.20 13.25 8.44
N GLU A 57 4.06 12.54 7.72
CA GLU A 57 5.10 13.13 6.86
C GLU A 57 4.53 13.82 5.61
N PHE A 58 3.21 13.79 5.37
CA PHE A 58 2.56 14.47 4.26
C PHE A 58 1.78 15.72 4.67
N GLY A 59 1.38 15.84 5.94
CA GLY A 59 0.56 16.94 6.45
C GLY A 59 1.35 18.23 6.74
N ASP A 60 2.46 18.12 7.46
CA ASP A 60 3.09 19.29 8.07
C ASP A 60 3.86 20.18 7.07
N ASP A 61 4.53 19.60 6.06
CA ASP A 61 5.29 20.36 5.05
C ASP A 61 4.43 20.85 3.87
N PHE A 62 3.22 20.29 3.66
CA PHE A 62 2.33 20.71 2.58
C PHE A 62 1.40 21.85 3.02
N GLU A 63 0.94 21.91 4.28
CA GLU A 63 0.06 22.99 4.74
C GLU A 63 0.75 24.36 4.72
N ASP A 64 2.04 24.42 5.10
CA ASP A 64 2.83 25.66 5.14
C ASP A 64 3.09 26.29 3.76
N GLU A 65 3.07 25.53 2.65
CA GLU A 65 3.32 26.06 1.30
C GLU A 65 2.06 26.61 0.62
N PHE A 66 0.85 26.26 1.09
CA PHE A 66 -0.42 26.75 0.54
C PHE A 66 -1.07 27.89 1.34
N GLU A 67 -0.61 28.19 2.56
CA GLU A 67 -1.14 29.31 3.36
C GLU A 67 -0.63 30.69 2.89
N ASP A 68 0.49 30.78 2.19
CA ASP A 68 1.09 32.05 1.74
C ASP A 68 0.49 32.60 0.42
N ASP A 69 -0.41 31.87 -0.24
CA ASP A 69 -0.95 32.19 -1.57
C ASP A 69 -2.46 32.54 -1.60
N PHE A 70 -3.08 32.83 -0.44
CA PHE A 70 -4.49 33.26 -0.32
C PHE A 70 -4.71 34.67 0.26
#